data_AF-A0A818FCB4-F1
#
_entry.id   AF-A0A818FCB4-F1
#
_cell.length_a   1.000
_cell.length_b   1.000
_cell.length_c   1.000
_cell.angle_alpha   90.00
_cell.angle_beta   90.00
_cell.angle_gamma   90.00
#
_symmetry.space_group_name_H-M   'P 1'
#
loop_
_entity.id
_entity.type
_entity.pdbx_description
1 polymer ?
#
loop_
_entity_poly.entity_id
_entity_poly.type
_entity_poly.pdbx_seq_one_letter_code
_entity_poly.pdbx_strand_id
1 'polypeptide(L)'
;MVITTTKTSCVKCKKVKNTIKCSGCSQDFCFDHIVEHRNELNEQFDQCEDQFNEIKIKIEAQKIEPQNNELMKQIDIWEIESIEKIRQIANEIRYELSSYIIDFTLDLDLKMKQLTEELIQCRKENDFSDLEIQRFNEELKQLKDILNNSTDFIIEQDSTTFINKIRLTNQEDDRTILIADGMNHRIVEWRCDATTGQVVAGGNSQGNRMDQLNTPSDVIVDKKTDSVIICDSGNRRIMQWPRRNGTSGNVILSNIDCRGLAMDDQRFLYVSDYKKHVVKRYQMGKTKGTVVAGSQRQAIYGSGFFTSARRAFKIIISNPIRLLVIDKVCDFLIFLGKLCITAGIGILAFFFFTHRIAQAENYVPELNYYLIPLLLIIIGTYIIAKCFFSVYSMAVDTIMLCALEDLRMQEKNKNHQVMMSKNLRKVFRVKKND
;
A
#
# COMPACT_ATOMS: atom_id res chain seq x y z
N MET A 1 -65.42 -16.79 -30.49
CA MET A 1 -64.69 -17.98 -30.97
C MET A 1 -65.14 -18.23 -32.40
N VAL A 2 -64.30 -17.95 -33.40
CA VAL A 2 -64.60 -18.28 -34.80
C VAL A 2 -64.34 -19.77 -34.94
N ILE A 3 -65.41 -20.57 -35.05
CA ILE A 3 -65.30 -22.03 -35.16
C ILE A 3 -65.15 -22.36 -36.66
N THR A 4 -63.92 -22.30 -37.17
CA THR A 4 -63.60 -22.91 -38.47
C THR A 4 -63.51 -24.41 -38.29
N THR A 5 -64.56 -25.13 -38.69
CA THR A 5 -64.57 -26.59 -38.73
C THR A 5 -63.86 -27.07 -39.99
N THR A 6 -62.72 -27.73 -39.81
CA THR A 6 -62.01 -28.42 -40.90
C THR A 6 -62.12 -29.92 -40.69
N LYS A 7 -62.13 -30.70 -41.77
CA LYS A 7 -62.21 -32.17 -41.69
C LYS A 7 -60.79 -32.74 -41.63
N THR A 8 -60.17 -32.74 -40.45
CA THR A 8 -58.80 -33.24 -40.24
C THR A 8 -58.75 -34.38 -39.23
N SER A 9 -57.59 -35.04 -39.06
CA SER A 9 -57.40 -36.11 -38.08
C SER A 9 -57.21 -35.53 -36.68
N CYS A 10 -58.01 -35.98 -35.71
CA CYS A 10 -57.84 -35.57 -34.31
C CYS A 10 -56.51 -36.11 -33.74
N VAL A 11 -55.75 -35.25 -33.03
CA VAL A 11 -54.45 -35.63 -32.44
C VAL A 11 -54.56 -36.78 -31.41
N LYS A 12 -55.64 -36.83 -30.63
CA LYS A 12 -55.79 -37.83 -29.54
C LYS A 12 -56.31 -39.18 -30.03
N CYS A 13 -57.33 -39.21 -30.90
CA CYS A 13 -57.92 -40.48 -31.38
C CYS A 13 -57.54 -40.88 -32.81
N LYS A 14 -56.79 -40.05 -33.53
CA LYS A 14 -56.30 -40.28 -34.91
C LYS A 14 -57.39 -40.55 -35.97
N LYS A 15 -58.67 -40.32 -35.65
CA LYS A 15 -59.80 -40.46 -36.58
C LYS A 15 -60.04 -39.15 -37.32
N VAL A 16 -60.31 -39.24 -38.63
CA VAL A 16 -60.71 -38.09 -39.47
C VAL A 16 -62.16 -37.72 -39.16
N LYS A 17 -62.37 -36.56 -38.54
CA LYS A 17 -63.69 -36.04 -38.14
C LYS A 17 -63.74 -34.53 -38.35
N ASN A 18 -64.88 -33.90 -38.06
CA ASN A 18 -64.91 -32.45 -37.88
C ASN A 18 -64.10 -32.11 -36.63
N THR A 19 -62.98 -31.41 -36.84
CA THR A 19 -62.05 -31.03 -35.80
C THR A 19 -62.04 -29.52 -35.63
N ILE A 20 -61.71 -29.09 -34.41
CA ILE A 20 -61.55 -27.70 -34.02
C ILE A 20 -60.07 -27.53 -33.67
N LYS A 21 -59.45 -26.52 -34.28
CA LYS A 21 -58.06 -26.16 -34.02
C LYS A 21 -57.96 -25.34 -32.75
N CYS A 22 -57.15 -25.77 -31.79
CA CYS A 22 -56.86 -24.98 -30.60
C CYS A 22 -55.93 -23.82 -30.96
N SER A 23 -56.28 -22.59 -30.58
CA SER A 23 -55.50 -21.39 -30.88
C SER A 23 -54.17 -21.32 -30.10
N GLY A 24 -54.07 -21.99 -28.96
CA GLY A 24 -52.86 -22.02 -28.13
C GLY A 24 -51.81 -23.01 -28.65
N CYS A 25 -52.16 -24.28 -28.77
CA CYS A 25 -51.22 -25.34 -29.16
C CYS A 25 -51.22 -25.67 -30.67
N SER A 26 -52.08 -25.02 -31.47
CA SER A 26 -52.23 -25.24 -32.92
C SER A 26 -52.57 -26.67 -33.33
N GLN A 27 -53.04 -27.50 -32.40
CA GLN A 27 -53.44 -28.89 -32.63
C GLN A 27 -54.94 -29.01 -32.92
N ASP A 28 -55.31 -30.00 -33.73
CA ASP A 28 -56.68 -30.29 -34.15
C ASP A 28 -57.31 -31.38 -33.27
N PHE A 29 -58.44 -31.07 -32.63
CA PHE A 29 -59.16 -31.99 -31.74
C PHE A 29 -60.58 -32.22 -32.22
N CYS A 30 -61.14 -33.43 -32.06
CA CYS A 30 -62.58 -33.62 -32.23
C CYS A 30 -63.33 -33.05 -31.01
N PHE A 31 -64.66 -32.91 -31.14
CA PHE A 31 -65.49 -32.25 -30.14
C PHE A 31 -65.35 -32.81 -28.71
N ASP A 32 -65.23 -34.13 -28.55
CA ASP A 32 -65.07 -34.73 -27.21
C ASP A 32 -63.65 -34.47 -26.64
N HIS A 33 -62.60 -34.63 -27.46
CA HIS A 33 -61.22 -34.47 -26.98
C HIS A 33 -60.79 -33.01 -26.80
N ILE A 34 -61.46 -32.03 -27.43
CA ILE A 34 -61.19 -30.61 -27.15
C ILE A 34 -61.73 -30.22 -25.77
N VAL A 35 -62.82 -30.84 -25.32
CA VAL A 35 -63.35 -30.67 -23.96
C VAL A 35 -62.38 -31.28 -22.94
N GLU A 36 -61.89 -32.50 -23.19
CA GLU A 36 -60.85 -33.11 -22.33
C GLU A 36 -59.57 -32.27 -22.28
N HIS A 37 -59.07 -31.79 -23.42
CA HIS A 37 -57.89 -30.93 -23.48
C HIS A 37 -58.10 -29.61 -22.71
N ARG A 38 -59.31 -29.07 -22.74
CA ARG A 38 -59.66 -27.86 -21.99
C ARG A 38 -59.76 -28.12 -20.49
N ASN A 39 -60.24 -29.30 -20.08
CA ASN A 39 -60.24 -29.70 -18.68
C ASN A 39 -58.81 -29.89 -18.16
N GLU A 40 -57.91 -30.50 -18.95
CA GLU A 40 -56.49 -30.62 -18.61
C GLU A 40 -55.81 -29.25 -18.48
N LEU A 41 -56.14 -28.29 -19.36
CA LEU A 41 -55.66 -26.90 -19.24
C LEU A 41 -56.23 -26.19 -18.01
N ASN A 42 -57.47 -26.47 -17.62
CA ASN A 42 -58.05 -25.93 -16.38
C ASN A 42 -57.32 -26.51 -15.15
N GLU A 43 -57.05 -27.81 -15.11
CA GLU A 43 -56.27 -28.42 -14.02
C GLU A 43 -54.86 -27.82 -13.92
N GLN A 44 -54.20 -27.56 -15.06
CA GLN A 44 -52.90 -26.87 -15.07
C GLN A 44 -53.00 -25.41 -14.59
N PHE A 45 -54.12 -24.74 -14.89
CA PHE A 45 -54.37 -23.39 -14.43
C PHE A 45 -54.63 -23.36 -12.91
N ASP A 46 -55.42 -24.29 -12.40
CA ASP A 46 -55.68 -24.45 -10.96
C ASP A 46 -54.37 -24.71 -10.20
N GLN A 47 -53.49 -25.58 -10.72
CA GLN A 47 -52.13 -25.78 -10.15
C GLN A 47 -51.30 -24.50 -10.14
N CYS A 48 -51.43 -23.67 -11.17
CA CYS A 48 -50.72 -22.39 -11.25
C CYS A 48 -51.28 -21.38 -10.24
N GLU A 49 -52.59 -21.36 -10.01
CA GLU A 49 -53.23 -20.54 -8.96
C GLU A 49 -52.81 -21.00 -7.56
N ASP A 50 -52.73 -22.30 -7.31
CA ASP A 50 -52.25 -22.86 -6.04
C ASP A 50 -50.80 -22.46 -5.77
N GLN A 51 -49.91 -22.60 -6.77
CA GLN A 51 -48.52 -22.15 -6.67
C GLN A 51 -48.41 -20.64 -6.42
N PHE A 52 -49.24 -19.84 -7.12
CA PHE A 52 -49.28 -18.40 -6.92
C PHE A 52 -49.69 -18.03 -5.49
N ASN A 53 -50.72 -18.68 -4.96
CA ASN A 53 -51.20 -18.48 -3.60
C ASN A 53 -50.17 -18.91 -2.56
N GLU A 54 -49.47 -20.03 -2.78
CA GLU A 54 -48.37 -20.48 -1.91
C GLU A 54 -47.23 -19.44 -1.86
N ILE A 55 -46.83 -18.91 -3.02
CA ILE A 55 -45.80 -17.87 -3.12
C ILE A 55 -46.26 -16.59 -2.41
N LYS A 56 -47.52 -16.19 -2.61
CA LYS A 56 -48.09 -15.00 -1.98
C LYS A 56 -48.08 -15.11 -0.45
N ILE A 57 -48.47 -16.27 0.09
CA ILE A 57 -48.41 -16.55 1.54
C ILE A 57 -46.97 -16.48 2.05
N LYS A 58 -45.99 -17.06 1.32
CA LYS A 58 -44.57 -16.97 1.70
C LYS A 58 -44.07 -15.53 1.72
N ILE A 59 -44.45 -14.69 0.75
CA ILE A 59 -44.08 -13.26 0.70
C ILE A 59 -44.73 -12.49 1.86
N GLU A 60 -46.01 -12.73 2.14
CA GLU A 60 -46.71 -12.09 3.25
C GLU A 60 -46.13 -12.50 4.61
N ALA A 61 -45.79 -13.77 4.81
CA ALA A 61 -45.11 -14.25 6.01
C ALA A 61 -43.74 -13.59 6.21
N GLN A 62 -42.94 -13.44 5.14
CA GLN A 62 -41.65 -12.74 5.20
C GLN A 62 -41.78 -11.23 5.47
N LYS A 63 -42.89 -10.60 5.08
CA LYS A 63 -43.17 -9.19 5.41
C LYS A 63 -43.51 -8.99 6.89
N ILE A 64 -44.20 -9.94 7.50
CA ILE A 64 -44.65 -9.86 8.90
C ILE A 64 -43.51 -10.23 9.86
N GLU A 65 -42.70 -11.23 9.51
CA GLU A 65 -41.54 -11.67 10.33
C GLU A 65 -40.24 -11.75 9.52
N PRO A 66 -39.57 -10.60 9.26
CA PRO A 66 -38.30 -10.57 8.53
C PRO A 66 -37.20 -11.41 9.19
N GLN A 67 -37.22 -11.55 10.52
CA GLN A 67 -36.29 -12.36 11.30
C GLN A 67 -36.31 -13.86 10.96
N ASN A 68 -37.39 -14.37 10.37
CA ASN A 68 -37.48 -15.79 10.00
C ASN A 68 -36.82 -16.09 8.64
N ASN A 69 -36.28 -15.05 7.97
CA ASN A 69 -35.50 -15.19 6.75
C ASN A 69 -34.23 -16.00 7.01
N GLU A 70 -33.90 -16.89 6.07
CA GLU A 70 -32.72 -17.76 6.14
C GLU A 70 -31.41 -16.97 6.23
N LEU A 71 -31.33 -15.80 5.60
CA LEU A 71 -30.18 -14.89 5.70
C LEU A 71 -30.07 -14.26 7.09
N MET A 72 -31.20 -13.94 7.74
CA MET A 72 -31.18 -13.41 9.12
C MET A 72 -30.69 -14.47 10.10
N LYS A 73 -31.14 -15.73 9.94
CA LYS A 73 -30.63 -16.85 10.74
C LYS A 73 -29.14 -17.08 10.56
N GLN A 74 -28.61 -16.90 9.34
CA GLN A 74 -27.17 -16.97 9.10
C GLN A 74 -26.40 -15.84 9.80
N ILE A 75 -26.96 -14.63 9.83
CA ILE A 75 -26.38 -13.50 10.58
C ILE A 75 -26.34 -13.83 12.07
N ASP A 76 -27.45 -14.34 12.63
CA ASP A 76 -27.53 -14.70 14.06
C ASP A 76 -26.50 -15.78 14.41
N ILE A 77 -26.32 -16.79 13.56
CA ILE A 77 -25.31 -17.84 13.74
C ILE A 77 -23.90 -17.23 13.72
N TRP A 78 -23.58 -16.40 12.74
CA TRP A 78 -22.27 -15.76 12.65
C TRP A 78 -21.99 -14.80 13.80
N GLU A 79 -23.01 -14.10 14.28
CA GLU A 79 -22.92 -13.25 15.47
C GLU A 79 -22.54 -14.07 16.69
N ILE A 80 -23.26 -15.17 16.94
CA ILE A 80 -22.99 -16.09 18.06
C ILE A 80 -21.56 -16.65 17.97
N GLU A 81 -21.17 -17.21 16.82
CA GLU A 81 -19.84 -17.77 16.62
C GLU A 81 -18.72 -16.74 16.81
N SER A 82 -18.94 -15.50 16.35
CA SER A 82 -17.96 -14.42 16.50
C SER A 82 -17.81 -13.99 17.95
N ILE A 83 -18.91 -13.87 18.69
CA ILE A 83 -18.90 -13.57 20.13
C ILE A 83 -18.19 -14.68 20.90
N GLU A 84 -18.42 -15.95 20.55
CA GLU A 84 -17.76 -17.08 21.20
C GLU A 84 -16.25 -17.07 20.97
N LYS A 85 -15.79 -16.83 19.74
CA LYS A 85 -14.35 -16.69 19.44
C LYS A 85 -13.71 -15.56 20.24
N ILE A 86 -14.37 -14.40 20.30
CA ILE A 86 -13.88 -13.26 21.12
C ILE A 86 -13.80 -13.65 22.60
N ARG A 87 -14.80 -14.35 23.12
CA ARG A 87 -14.80 -14.83 24.51
C ARG A 87 -13.68 -15.82 24.77
N GLN A 88 -13.43 -16.75 23.85
CA GLN A 88 -12.37 -17.74 23.98
C GLN A 88 -10.99 -17.06 24.06
N ILE A 89 -10.68 -16.18 23.11
CA ILE A 89 -9.41 -15.43 23.09
C ILE A 89 -9.25 -14.60 24.36
N ALA A 90 -10.33 -13.90 24.79
CA ALA A 90 -10.29 -13.14 26.03
C ALA A 90 -10.03 -14.01 27.26
N ASN A 91 -10.53 -15.26 27.28
CA ASN A 91 -10.28 -16.20 28.37
C ASN A 91 -8.87 -16.77 28.33
N GLU A 92 -8.31 -17.05 27.15
CA GLU A 92 -6.93 -17.48 26.96
C GLU A 92 -5.96 -16.40 27.48
N ILE A 93 -6.14 -15.14 27.07
CA ILE A 93 -5.31 -14.02 27.53
C ILE A 93 -5.45 -13.81 29.05
N ARG A 94 -6.67 -13.93 29.60
CA ARG A 94 -6.87 -13.85 31.06
C ARG A 94 -6.14 -14.98 31.79
N TYR A 95 -6.15 -16.18 31.24
CA TYR A 95 -5.46 -17.33 31.82
C TYR A 95 -3.94 -17.10 31.83
N GLU A 96 -3.35 -16.70 30.70
CA GLU A 96 -1.93 -16.38 30.61
C GLU A 96 -1.51 -15.27 31.59
N LEU A 97 -2.27 -14.18 31.63
CA LEU A 97 -2.02 -13.07 32.57
C LEU A 97 -2.11 -13.53 34.02
N SER A 98 -3.11 -14.37 34.34
CA SER A 98 -3.29 -14.90 35.70
C SER A 98 -2.14 -15.81 36.13
N SER A 99 -1.63 -16.67 35.23
CA SER A 99 -0.49 -17.55 35.50
C SER A 99 0.75 -16.73 35.81
N TYR A 100 1.03 -15.71 34.99
CA TYR A 100 2.17 -14.83 35.19
C TYR A 100 2.09 -14.08 36.53
N ILE A 101 0.92 -13.54 36.89
CA ILE A 101 0.72 -12.85 38.17
C ILE A 101 0.99 -13.81 39.33
N ILE A 102 0.47 -15.04 39.26
CA ILE A 102 0.69 -16.06 40.30
C ILE A 102 2.19 -16.34 40.44
N ASP A 103 2.89 -16.63 39.36
CA ASP A 103 4.33 -16.94 39.38
C ASP A 103 5.16 -15.75 39.93
N PHE A 104 4.83 -14.53 39.51
CA PHE A 104 5.46 -13.31 40.01
C PHE A 104 5.22 -13.09 41.51
N THR A 105 3.99 -13.30 41.98
CA THR A 105 3.67 -13.19 43.41
C THR A 105 4.38 -14.26 44.24
N LEU A 106 4.56 -15.47 43.68
CA LEU A 106 5.28 -16.55 44.33
C LEU A 106 6.77 -16.23 44.48
N ASP A 107 7.41 -15.69 43.44
CA ASP A 107 8.81 -15.26 43.48
C ASP A 107 9.04 -14.12 44.48
N LEU A 108 8.12 -13.15 44.54
CA LEU A 108 8.14 -12.09 45.54
C LEU A 108 7.97 -12.63 46.97
N ASP A 109 7.05 -13.57 47.19
CA ASP A 109 6.83 -14.19 48.50
C ASP A 109 8.08 -14.96 48.98
N LEU A 110 8.77 -15.67 48.06
CA LEU A 110 10.03 -16.35 48.36
C LEU A 110 11.14 -15.37 48.76
N LYS A 111 11.32 -14.29 48.00
CA LYS A 111 12.30 -13.24 48.32
C LYS A 111 11.99 -12.57 49.67
N MET A 112 10.72 -12.31 49.95
CA MET A 112 10.27 -11.76 51.23
C MET A 112 10.53 -12.70 52.40
N LYS A 113 10.30 -14.02 52.23
CA LYS A 113 10.61 -15.03 53.24
C LYS A 113 12.10 -15.11 53.54
N GLN A 114 12.94 -15.14 52.50
CA GLN A 114 14.40 -15.17 52.67
C GLN A 114 14.90 -13.93 53.43
N LEU A 115 14.43 -12.73 53.03
CA LEU A 115 14.78 -11.48 53.71
C LEU A 115 14.33 -11.49 55.19
N THR A 116 13.16 -12.06 55.47
CA THR A 116 12.64 -12.20 56.84
C THR A 116 13.51 -13.13 57.68
N GLU A 117 13.97 -14.26 57.12
CA GLU A 117 14.87 -15.19 57.80
C GLU A 117 16.23 -14.54 58.10
N GLU A 118 16.80 -13.81 57.15
CA GLU A 118 18.05 -13.06 57.32
C GLU A 118 17.92 -11.99 58.41
N LEU A 119 16.83 -11.22 58.43
CA LEU A 119 16.54 -10.24 59.48
C LEU A 119 16.42 -10.87 60.87
N ILE A 120 15.78 -12.03 60.98
CA ILE A 120 15.65 -12.77 62.24
C ILE A 120 17.02 -13.27 62.70
N GLN A 121 17.87 -13.74 61.78
CA GLN A 121 19.20 -14.26 62.11
C GLN A 121 20.14 -13.15 62.59
N CYS A 122 20.25 -12.05 61.84
CA CYS A 122 21.02 -10.87 62.26
C CYS A 122 20.56 -10.37 63.63
N ARG A 123 19.23 -10.37 63.89
CA ARG A 123 18.68 -9.98 65.19
C ARG A 123 19.14 -10.91 66.34
N LYS A 124 19.23 -12.22 66.10
CA LYS A 124 19.65 -13.21 67.11
C LYS A 124 21.15 -13.13 67.42
N GLU A 125 21.97 -12.85 66.40
CA GLU A 125 23.43 -12.80 66.51
C GLU A 125 23.94 -11.47 67.06
N ASN A 126 23.05 -10.47 67.23
CA ASN A 126 23.42 -9.10 67.59
C ASN A 126 24.36 -8.42 66.59
N ASP A 127 24.43 -8.95 65.36
CA ASP A 127 25.32 -8.51 64.28
C ASP A 127 24.58 -7.51 63.39
N PHE A 128 24.38 -6.31 63.92
CA PHE A 128 23.74 -5.22 63.17
C PHE A 128 24.64 -3.99 63.15
N SER A 129 25.22 -3.74 61.98
CA SER A 129 25.96 -2.54 61.63
C SER A 129 25.10 -1.56 60.82
N ASP A 130 25.49 -0.28 60.80
CA ASP A 130 24.82 0.76 59.97
C ASP A 130 24.79 0.38 58.47
N LEU A 131 25.79 -0.37 58.01
CA LEU A 131 25.90 -0.87 56.62
C LEU A 131 24.86 -1.94 56.29
N GLU A 132 24.57 -2.85 57.22
CA GLU A 132 23.57 -3.91 57.00
C GLU A 132 22.15 -3.36 57.05
N ILE A 133 21.89 -2.39 57.94
CA ILE A 133 20.61 -1.68 57.98
C ILE A 133 20.39 -0.90 56.67
N GLN A 134 21.44 -0.31 56.09
CA GLN A 134 21.34 0.32 54.76
C GLN A 134 21.05 -0.71 53.66
N ARG A 135 21.73 -1.86 53.66
CA ARG A 135 21.48 -2.95 52.70
C ARG A 135 20.02 -3.42 52.73
N PHE A 136 19.48 -3.72 53.92
CA PHE A 136 18.09 -4.15 54.05
C PHE A 136 17.08 -3.09 53.60
N ASN A 137 17.36 -1.81 53.87
CA ASN A 137 16.51 -0.71 53.39
C ASN A 137 16.55 -0.57 51.86
N GLU A 138 17.72 -0.77 51.24
CA GLU A 138 17.84 -0.76 49.78
C GLU A 138 17.11 -1.93 49.14
N GLU A 139 17.22 -3.13 49.69
CA GLU A 139 16.51 -4.32 49.19
C GLU A 139 14.99 -4.20 49.34
N LEU A 140 14.50 -3.69 50.49
CA LEU A 140 13.08 -3.38 50.67
C LEU A 140 12.58 -2.33 49.69
N LYS A 141 13.40 -1.32 49.38
CA LYS A 141 13.07 -0.30 48.39
C LYS A 141 13.00 -0.91 46.99
N GLN A 142 13.95 -1.77 46.62
CA GLN A 142 13.93 -2.48 45.34
C GLN A 142 12.70 -3.37 45.20
N LEU A 143 12.34 -4.15 46.23
CA LEU A 143 11.13 -4.98 46.23
C LEU A 143 9.85 -4.14 46.11
N LYS A 144 9.81 -3.00 46.78
CA LYS A 144 8.69 -2.05 46.68
C LYS A 144 8.58 -1.43 45.29
N ASP A 145 9.70 -1.10 44.66
CA ASP A 145 9.75 -0.56 43.30
C ASP A 145 9.33 -1.63 42.27
N ILE A 146 9.75 -2.88 42.46
CA ILE A 146 9.32 -4.03 41.63
C ILE A 146 7.80 -4.26 41.75
N LEU A 147 7.24 -4.19 42.96
CA LEU A 147 5.80 -4.30 43.17
C LEU A 147 5.02 -3.19 42.45
N ASN A 148 5.50 -1.95 42.56
CA ASN A 148 4.84 -0.78 41.98
C ASN A 148 4.98 -0.67 40.45
N ASN A 149 6.04 -1.24 39.87
CA ASN A 149 6.30 -1.22 38.43
C ASN A 149 5.82 -2.49 37.69
N SER A 150 5.11 -3.41 38.36
CA SER A 150 4.70 -4.73 37.85
C SER A 150 3.70 -4.74 36.67
N THR A 151 3.45 -3.60 36.03
CA THR A 151 2.54 -3.48 34.88
C THR A 151 3.26 -3.07 33.60
N ASP A 152 4.32 -3.81 33.23
CA ASP A 152 4.98 -3.65 31.92
C ASP A 152 4.14 -4.19 30.75
N PHE A 153 2.95 -4.77 31.01
CA PHE A 153 2.03 -5.20 29.97
C PHE A 153 1.13 -4.04 29.51
N ILE A 154 1.38 -3.56 28.30
CA ILE A 154 0.47 -2.66 27.60
C ILE A 154 -0.59 -3.52 26.91
N ILE A 155 -1.83 -3.48 27.40
CA ILE A 155 -2.97 -4.03 26.68
C ILE A 155 -3.32 -3.05 25.55
N GLU A 156 -2.83 -3.33 24.35
CA GLU A 156 -3.22 -2.59 23.15
C GLU A 156 -4.44 -3.23 22.51
N GLN A 157 -5.39 -2.41 22.08
CA GLN A 157 -6.48 -2.88 21.25
C GLN A 157 -5.93 -3.17 19.85
N ASP A 158 -5.84 -4.44 19.47
CA ASP A 158 -5.54 -4.79 18.09
C ASP A 158 -6.67 -4.24 17.19
N SER A 159 -6.29 -3.35 16.28
CA SER A 159 -7.18 -2.69 15.34
C SER A 159 -7.32 -3.46 14.03
N THR A 160 -6.67 -4.63 13.91
CA THR A 160 -6.96 -5.56 12.84
C THR A 160 -8.37 -6.11 13.03
N THR A 161 -9.17 -6.00 11.97
CA THR A 161 -10.60 -6.29 11.95
C THR A 161 -10.85 -7.79 12.15
N PHE A 162 -10.75 -8.28 13.38
CA PHE A 162 -11.08 -9.68 13.71
C PHE A 162 -12.57 -9.96 13.49
N ILE A 163 -13.40 -8.91 13.63
CA ILE A 163 -14.78 -8.96 13.19
C ILE A 163 -14.76 -8.82 11.67
N ASN A 164 -14.87 -9.96 10.97
CA ASN A 164 -15.39 -9.99 9.61
C ASN A 164 -16.70 -9.21 9.63
N LYS A 165 -16.65 -7.94 9.23
CA LYS A 165 -17.81 -7.07 9.22
C LYS A 165 -18.83 -7.74 8.31
N ILE A 166 -19.95 -8.20 8.88
CA ILE A 166 -21.07 -8.73 8.09
C ILE A 166 -21.53 -7.59 7.18
N ARG A 167 -21.18 -7.66 5.90
CA ARG A 167 -21.54 -6.66 4.89
C ARG A 167 -22.71 -7.22 4.11
N LEU A 168 -23.89 -6.64 4.32
CA LEU A 168 -24.99 -6.81 3.38
C LEU A 168 -24.60 -6.08 2.09
N THR A 169 -24.32 -6.82 1.03
CA THR A 169 -24.06 -6.28 -0.31
C THR A 169 -25.08 -6.90 -1.24
N ASN A 170 -25.77 -6.07 -2.03
CA ASN A 170 -26.64 -6.59 -3.08
C ASN A 170 -25.76 -7.37 -4.07
N GLN A 171 -26.16 -8.57 -4.45
CA GLN A 171 -25.45 -9.42 -5.43
C GLN A 171 -25.13 -8.70 -6.77
N GLU A 172 -25.80 -7.59 -7.05
CA GLU A 172 -25.58 -6.75 -8.23
C GLU A 172 -24.31 -5.87 -8.14
N ASP A 173 -23.89 -5.44 -6.95
CA ASP A 173 -22.77 -4.47 -6.80
C ASP A 173 -21.37 -5.09 -6.85
N ASP A 174 -21.25 -6.38 -6.52
CA ASP A 174 -19.97 -7.12 -6.60
C ASP A 174 -19.64 -7.61 -8.01
N ARG A 175 -20.59 -7.46 -8.94
CA ARG A 175 -20.45 -7.86 -10.35
C ARG A 175 -20.36 -6.67 -11.31
N THR A 176 -20.16 -5.46 -10.81
CA THR A 176 -20.04 -4.25 -11.62
C THR A 176 -18.62 -3.69 -11.63
N ILE A 177 -18.08 -3.42 -12.82
CA ILE A 177 -16.80 -2.75 -13.02
C ILE A 177 -17.07 -1.35 -13.58
N LEU A 178 -16.48 -0.34 -12.95
CA LEU A 178 -16.49 1.02 -13.47
C LEU A 178 -15.19 1.29 -14.21
N ILE A 179 -15.32 1.82 -15.42
CA ILE A 179 -14.19 2.12 -16.30
C ILE A 179 -14.18 3.61 -16.58
N ALA A 180 -13.05 4.26 -16.32
CA ALA A 180 -12.78 5.60 -16.79
C ALA A 180 -12.37 5.55 -18.27
N ASP A 181 -13.34 5.78 -19.16
CA ASP A 181 -13.13 5.86 -20.61
C ASP A 181 -12.61 7.26 -20.97
N GLY A 182 -11.36 7.52 -20.57
CA GLY A 182 -10.77 8.84 -20.49
C GLY A 182 -10.81 9.62 -21.82
N MET A 183 -10.45 8.97 -22.92
CA MET A 183 -10.43 9.63 -24.24
C MET A 183 -11.83 9.95 -24.77
N ASN A 184 -12.87 9.29 -24.26
CA ASN A 184 -14.28 9.59 -24.56
C ASN A 184 -14.95 10.47 -23.51
N HIS A 185 -14.18 11.00 -22.54
CA HIS A 185 -14.66 11.94 -21.51
C HIS A 185 -15.88 11.44 -20.74
N ARG A 186 -15.89 10.14 -20.38
CA ARG A 186 -17.03 9.49 -19.71
C ARG A 186 -16.58 8.40 -18.76
N ILE A 187 -17.46 8.04 -17.84
CA ILE A 187 -17.35 6.85 -16.99
C ILE A 187 -18.42 5.85 -17.42
N VAL A 188 -18.01 4.59 -17.59
CA VAL A 188 -18.89 3.52 -18.05
C VAL A 188 -18.93 2.43 -16.99
N GLU A 189 -20.14 2.01 -16.61
CA GLU A 189 -20.38 0.85 -15.75
C GLU A 189 -20.67 -0.38 -16.61
N TRP A 190 -19.96 -1.46 -16.34
CA TRP A 190 -20.13 -2.76 -16.97
C TRP A 190 -20.60 -3.77 -15.93
N ARG A 191 -21.71 -4.44 -16.21
CA ARG A 191 -22.16 -5.58 -15.41
C ARG A 191 -21.45 -6.85 -15.91
N CYS A 192 -21.25 -7.81 -15.01
CA CYS A 192 -20.82 -9.16 -15.35
C CYS A 192 -21.73 -9.71 -16.46
N ASP A 193 -21.13 -10.27 -17.50
CA ASP A 193 -21.80 -10.80 -18.70
C ASP A 193 -22.51 -9.77 -19.60
N ALA A 194 -22.35 -8.46 -19.35
CA ALA A 194 -22.90 -7.43 -20.23
C ALA A 194 -22.11 -7.29 -21.53
N THR A 195 -22.82 -7.21 -22.65
CA THR A 195 -22.23 -6.92 -23.98
C THR A 195 -22.08 -5.44 -24.27
N THR A 196 -22.75 -4.57 -23.50
CA THR A 196 -22.71 -3.11 -23.62
C THR A 196 -22.60 -2.45 -22.26
N GLY A 197 -21.71 -1.47 -22.12
CA GLY A 197 -21.58 -0.66 -20.91
C GLY A 197 -22.56 0.50 -20.86
N GLN A 198 -23.03 0.84 -19.66
CA GLN A 198 -23.91 1.99 -19.41
C GLN A 198 -23.07 3.21 -19.00
N VAL A 199 -23.32 4.37 -19.61
CA VAL A 199 -22.66 5.61 -19.17
C VAL A 199 -23.29 6.09 -17.87
N VAL A 200 -22.48 6.24 -16.83
CA VAL A 200 -22.93 6.69 -15.49
C VAL A 200 -22.52 8.12 -15.16
N ALA A 201 -21.50 8.65 -15.84
CA ALA A 201 -21.10 10.05 -15.71
C ALA A 201 -20.40 10.56 -16.98
N GLY A 202 -20.58 11.84 -17.29
CA GLY A 202 -20.04 12.45 -18.51
C GLY A 202 -20.75 12.00 -19.78
N GLY A 203 -20.03 11.96 -20.91
CA GLY A 203 -20.61 11.66 -22.23
C GLY A 203 -21.25 12.86 -22.94
N ASN A 204 -21.31 14.02 -22.30
CA ASN A 204 -21.82 15.27 -22.87
C ASN A 204 -20.73 16.09 -23.58
N SER A 205 -19.83 15.42 -24.30
CA SER A 205 -18.59 15.99 -24.87
C SER A 205 -17.56 16.49 -23.83
N GLN A 206 -16.34 16.75 -24.30
CA GLN A 206 -15.28 17.34 -23.48
C GLN A 206 -15.69 18.72 -22.95
N GLY A 207 -15.49 18.96 -21.66
CA GLY A 207 -15.68 20.28 -21.08
C GLY A 207 -15.52 20.31 -19.58
N ASN A 208 -15.82 21.46 -18.97
CA ASN A 208 -15.63 21.74 -17.54
C ASN A 208 -16.94 22.04 -16.80
N ARG A 209 -18.10 21.90 -17.45
CA ARG A 209 -19.42 22.02 -16.81
C ARG A 209 -19.65 20.90 -15.78
N MET A 210 -20.71 21.02 -15.00
CA MET A 210 -21.04 20.04 -13.94
C MET A 210 -21.56 18.71 -14.49
N ASP A 211 -22.01 18.70 -15.75
CA ASP A 211 -22.49 17.56 -16.53
C ASP A 211 -21.44 17.03 -17.53
N GLN A 212 -20.22 17.58 -17.51
CA GLN A 212 -19.14 17.24 -18.43
C GLN A 212 -17.88 16.79 -17.69
N LEU A 213 -17.09 15.95 -18.35
CA LEU A 213 -15.76 15.53 -17.89
C LEU A 213 -14.71 15.89 -18.94
N ASN A 214 -13.45 15.85 -18.54
CA ASN A 214 -12.31 16.08 -19.41
C ASN A 214 -11.19 15.09 -19.05
N THR A 215 -11.09 14.01 -19.82
CA THR A 215 -10.05 12.99 -19.68
C THR A 215 -9.98 12.44 -18.25
N PRO A 216 -11.08 11.87 -17.73
CA PRO A 216 -11.06 11.26 -16.41
C PRO A 216 -10.04 10.12 -16.38
N SER A 217 -9.20 10.05 -15.34
CA SER A 217 -8.15 9.03 -15.26
C SER A 217 -8.49 7.87 -14.33
N ASP A 218 -9.39 8.08 -13.36
CA ASP A 218 -9.72 7.09 -12.35
C ASP A 218 -11.10 7.35 -11.73
N VAL A 219 -11.72 6.32 -11.18
CA VAL A 219 -13.04 6.36 -10.56
C VAL A 219 -13.16 5.34 -9.42
N ILE A 220 -13.80 5.74 -8.33
CA ILE A 220 -14.12 4.85 -7.20
C ILE A 220 -15.58 5.01 -6.76
N VAL A 221 -16.11 4.02 -6.05
CA VAL A 221 -17.49 4.06 -5.52
C VAL A 221 -17.46 4.32 -4.03
N ASP A 222 -18.23 5.31 -3.58
CA ASP A 222 -18.59 5.48 -2.18
C ASP A 222 -19.86 4.69 -1.87
N LYS A 223 -19.68 3.44 -1.43
CA LYS A 223 -20.77 2.51 -1.08
C LYS A 223 -21.72 3.07 0.00
N LYS A 224 -21.29 4.03 0.84
CA LYS A 224 -22.15 4.59 1.90
C LYS A 224 -23.15 5.60 1.36
N THR A 225 -22.82 6.31 0.29
CA THR A 225 -23.67 7.36 -0.32
C THR A 225 -24.21 6.97 -1.69
N ASP A 226 -23.86 5.79 -2.19
CA ASP A 226 -24.12 5.32 -3.56
C ASP A 226 -23.72 6.35 -4.63
N SER A 227 -22.52 6.92 -4.47
CA SER A 227 -21.97 7.92 -5.37
C SER A 227 -20.64 7.46 -5.98
N VAL A 228 -20.34 7.94 -7.18
CA VAL A 228 -19.05 7.72 -7.84
C VAL A 228 -18.17 8.96 -7.68
N ILE A 229 -16.94 8.75 -7.26
CA ILE A 229 -15.93 9.80 -7.11
C ILE A 229 -14.97 9.67 -8.29
N ILE A 230 -14.87 10.73 -9.09
CA ILE A 230 -14.21 10.74 -10.38
C ILE A 230 -13.03 11.69 -10.35
N CYS A 231 -11.89 11.20 -10.80
CA CYS A 231 -10.68 11.95 -11.02
C CYS A 231 -10.76 12.63 -12.40
N ASP A 232 -11.26 13.87 -12.45
CA ASP A 232 -11.44 14.64 -13.70
C ASP A 232 -10.14 15.40 -14.04
N SER A 233 -9.12 14.63 -14.43
CA SER A 233 -7.72 15.07 -14.51
C SER A 233 -7.49 16.23 -15.48
N GLY A 234 -8.17 16.24 -16.63
CA GLY A 234 -8.04 17.33 -17.62
C GLY A 234 -8.54 18.67 -17.09
N ASN A 235 -9.51 18.64 -16.16
CA ASN A 235 -10.00 19.83 -15.47
C ASN A 235 -9.32 20.07 -14.11
N ARG A 236 -8.35 19.23 -13.72
CA ARG A 236 -7.62 19.30 -12.44
C ARG A 236 -8.55 19.38 -11.23
N ARG A 237 -9.59 18.55 -11.22
CA ARG A 237 -10.59 18.50 -10.15
C ARG A 237 -11.01 17.07 -9.85
N ILE A 238 -11.62 16.88 -8.70
CA ILE A 238 -12.27 15.62 -8.32
C ILE A 238 -13.75 15.93 -8.17
N MET A 239 -14.57 15.13 -8.84
CA MET A 239 -16.02 15.25 -8.84
C MET A 239 -16.67 14.10 -8.11
N GLN A 240 -17.84 14.34 -7.56
CA GLN A 240 -18.74 13.33 -7.02
C GLN A 240 -20.04 13.35 -7.82
N TRP A 241 -20.44 12.21 -8.35
CA TRP A 241 -21.68 12.03 -9.11
C TRP A 241 -22.58 11.00 -8.42
N PRO A 242 -23.91 11.15 -8.46
CA PRO A 242 -24.81 10.06 -8.12
C PRO A 242 -24.55 8.87 -9.03
N ARG A 243 -24.43 7.65 -8.49
CA ARG A 243 -24.16 6.46 -9.32
C ARG A 243 -25.34 6.11 -10.22
N ARG A 244 -26.57 6.34 -9.74
CA ARG A 244 -27.83 6.03 -10.44
C ARG A 244 -28.59 7.32 -10.72
N ASN A 245 -29.10 7.46 -11.95
CA ASN A 245 -29.92 8.60 -12.42
C ASN A 245 -29.28 9.99 -12.22
N GLY A 246 -27.95 10.08 -12.16
CA GLY A 246 -27.22 11.35 -12.05
C GLY A 246 -27.10 12.07 -13.39
N THR A 247 -27.60 13.29 -13.50
CA THR A 247 -27.45 14.14 -14.70
C THR A 247 -26.21 15.04 -14.64
N SER A 248 -25.71 15.31 -13.44
CA SER A 248 -24.55 16.16 -13.18
C SER A 248 -23.93 15.82 -11.83
N GLY A 249 -22.67 16.20 -11.63
CA GLY A 249 -21.98 16.03 -10.36
C GLY A 249 -21.53 17.33 -9.72
N ASN A 250 -20.90 17.17 -8.55
CA ASN A 250 -20.44 18.25 -7.68
C ASN A 250 -18.91 18.21 -7.60
N VAL A 251 -18.24 19.36 -7.58
CA VAL A 251 -16.78 19.40 -7.35
C VAL A 251 -16.50 19.27 -5.85
N ILE A 252 -15.78 18.23 -5.45
CA ILE A 252 -15.38 18.02 -4.05
C ILE A 252 -13.99 18.60 -3.76
N LEU A 253 -13.07 18.54 -4.74
CA LEU A 253 -11.72 19.08 -4.62
C LEU A 253 -11.30 19.71 -5.94
N SER A 254 -10.62 20.85 -5.87
CA SER A 254 -10.16 21.62 -7.04
C SER A 254 -8.65 21.82 -7.02
N ASN A 255 -8.07 22.10 -8.19
CA ASN A 255 -6.63 22.33 -8.39
C ASN A 255 -5.74 21.16 -7.93
N ILE A 256 -6.19 19.94 -8.25
CA ILE A 256 -5.44 18.70 -8.02
C ILE A 256 -5.26 18.01 -9.36
N ASP A 257 -4.00 17.71 -9.72
CA ASP A 257 -3.68 16.90 -10.89
C ASP A 257 -3.77 15.42 -10.50
N CYS A 258 -5.02 14.99 -10.29
CA CYS A 258 -5.33 13.67 -9.80
C CYS A 258 -5.00 12.63 -10.88
N ARG A 259 -4.38 11.51 -10.49
CA ARG A 259 -4.17 10.34 -11.37
C ARG A 259 -4.81 9.06 -10.85
N GLY A 260 -4.88 8.92 -9.54
CA GLY A 260 -5.44 7.75 -8.88
C GLY A 260 -6.12 8.12 -7.56
N LEU A 261 -7.20 7.41 -7.27
CA LEU A 261 -8.06 7.55 -6.11
C LEU A 261 -8.16 6.23 -5.35
N ALA A 262 -8.22 6.32 -4.03
CA ALA A 262 -8.59 5.20 -3.18
C ALA A 262 -9.38 5.74 -1.99
N MET A 263 -10.23 4.91 -1.39
CA MET A 263 -10.96 5.28 -0.19
C MET A 263 -10.96 4.12 0.80
N ASP A 264 -10.75 4.43 2.08
CA ASP A 264 -10.82 3.43 3.14
C ASP A 264 -12.23 3.25 3.71
N ASP A 265 -12.40 2.25 4.57
CA ASP A 265 -13.67 1.95 5.23
C ASP A 265 -14.14 3.07 6.19
N GLN A 266 -13.25 3.98 6.59
CA GLN A 266 -13.54 5.15 7.41
C GLN A 266 -13.93 6.39 6.58
N ARG A 267 -14.02 6.25 5.24
CA ARG A 267 -14.29 7.33 4.28
C ARG A 267 -13.24 8.44 4.27
N PHE A 268 -11.97 8.09 4.46
CA PHE A 268 -10.88 8.94 4.03
C PHE A 268 -10.55 8.67 2.56
N LEU A 269 -10.56 9.75 1.76
CA LEU A 269 -10.20 9.75 0.35
C LEU A 269 -8.71 10.00 0.20
N TYR A 270 -8.02 9.06 -0.42
CA TYR A 270 -6.61 9.14 -0.79
C TYR A 270 -6.52 9.55 -2.26
N VAL A 271 -5.78 10.62 -2.51
CA VAL A 271 -5.65 11.22 -3.82
C VAL A 271 -4.18 11.36 -4.16
N SER A 272 -3.78 10.78 -5.28
CA SER A 272 -2.44 10.99 -5.84
C SER A 272 -2.43 12.25 -6.70
N ASP A 273 -1.63 13.24 -6.30
CA ASP A 273 -1.39 14.47 -7.07
C ASP A 273 -0.09 14.30 -7.86
N TYR A 274 -0.24 14.01 -9.15
CA TYR A 274 0.86 13.71 -10.06
C TYR A 274 1.89 14.84 -10.13
N LYS A 275 1.42 16.09 -10.25
CA LYS A 275 2.32 17.26 -10.36
C LYS A 275 3.06 17.55 -9.06
N LYS A 276 2.49 17.20 -7.91
CA LYS A 276 3.10 17.46 -6.61
C LYS A 276 3.92 16.29 -6.08
N HIS A 277 3.91 15.14 -6.75
CA HIS A 277 4.57 13.89 -6.33
C HIS A 277 4.18 13.46 -4.90
N VAL A 278 2.90 13.66 -4.54
CA VAL A 278 2.39 13.33 -3.21
C VAL A 278 1.03 12.65 -3.29
N VAL A 279 0.78 11.78 -2.34
CA VAL A 279 -0.54 11.26 -2.00
C VAL A 279 -1.04 12.00 -0.77
N LYS A 280 -2.22 12.58 -0.90
CA LYS A 280 -2.90 13.29 0.18
C LYS A 280 -4.14 12.53 0.59
N ARG A 281 -4.34 12.44 1.90
CA ARG A 281 -5.55 11.93 2.53
C ARG A 281 -6.47 13.10 2.87
N TYR A 282 -7.73 12.99 2.49
CA TYR A 282 -8.79 13.95 2.75
C TYR A 282 -9.91 13.26 3.53
N GLN A 283 -10.46 13.91 4.53
CA GLN A 283 -11.73 13.48 5.12
C GLN A 283 -12.85 13.96 4.21
N MET A 284 -13.81 13.09 3.86
CA MET A 284 -14.93 13.46 2.98
C MET A 284 -15.68 14.70 3.54
N GLY A 285 -15.87 15.70 2.67
CA GLY A 285 -16.45 17.01 3.04
C GLY A 285 -15.44 18.06 3.54
N LYS A 286 -14.16 17.72 3.72
CA LYS A 286 -13.08 18.66 4.05
C LYS A 286 -12.17 18.90 2.84
N THR A 287 -11.79 20.16 2.62
CA THR A 287 -10.92 20.56 1.50
C THR A 287 -9.43 20.54 1.84
N LYS A 288 -9.07 20.48 3.13
CA LYS A 288 -7.68 20.45 3.60
C LYS A 288 -7.24 19.00 3.82
N GLY A 289 -6.36 18.50 2.95
CA GLY A 289 -5.79 17.16 3.04
C GLY A 289 -4.43 17.12 3.73
N THR A 290 -4.12 15.99 4.34
CA THR A 290 -2.82 15.67 4.95
C THR A 290 -1.99 14.85 3.97
N VAL A 291 -0.71 15.20 3.76
CA VAL A 291 0.21 14.37 2.96
C VAL A 291 0.47 13.09 3.73
N VAL A 292 0.25 11.93 3.11
CA VAL A 292 0.43 10.61 3.73
C VAL A 292 1.53 9.79 3.07
N ALA A 293 1.81 10.04 1.79
CA ALA A 293 2.91 9.42 1.07
C ALA A 293 3.44 10.36 -0.01
N GLY A 294 4.69 10.12 -0.44
CA GLY A 294 5.39 11.00 -1.37
C GLY A 294 6.01 12.20 -0.67
N SER A 295 7.22 12.56 -1.10
CA SER A 295 7.91 13.75 -0.62
C SER A 295 7.86 14.81 -1.71
N GLN A 296 7.85 16.08 -1.33
CA GLN A 296 8.23 17.13 -2.28
C GLN A 296 9.74 17.05 -2.66
N ARG A 297 10.54 16.08 -2.16
CA ARG A 297 11.99 16.33 -1.90
C ARG A 297 12.90 15.09 -1.89
N GLN A 298 14.09 15.22 -2.52
CA GLN A 298 15.23 14.29 -2.49
C GLN A 298 15.98 14.23 -1.12
N ALA A 299 17.03 13.39 -1.06
CA ALA A 299 17.24 12.26 -0.16
C ALA A 299 17.74 12.46 1.30
N ILE A 300 17.80 13.67 1.88
CA ILE A 300 18.32 13.79 3.28
C ILE A 300 17.40 14.61 4.19
N TYR A 301 17.21 15.89 3.91
CA TYR A 301 16.42 16.76 4.81
C TYR A 301 15.04 17.08 4.29
N GLY A 302 14.75 16.58 3.09
CA GLY A 302 13.83 17.17 2.16
C GLY A 302 13.90 18.69 2.24
N SER A 303 14.74 19.38 1.46
CA SER A 303 14.53 20.80 1.11
C SER A 303 14.59 20.97 -0.42
N GLY A 304 13.94 22.00 -0.98
CA GLY A 304 14.02 22.26 -2.43
C GLY A 304 15.46 22.50 -2.91
N PHE A 305 15.76 22.26 -4.19
CA PHE A 305 17.14 22.25 -4.74
C PHE A 305 17.94 23.49 -4.34
N PHE A 306 17.43 24.70 -4.59
CA PHE A 306 18.15 25.94 -4.26
C PHE A 306 18.44 26.09 -2.76
N THR A 307 17.53 25.65 -1.90
CA THR A 307 17.73 25.68 -0.45
C THR A 307 18.77 24.66 -0.01
N SER A 308 18.72 23.45 -0.57
CA SER A 308 19.70 22.38 -0.31
C SER A 308 21.07 22.74 -0.87
N ALA A 309 21.16 23.29 -2.08
CA ALA A 309 22.38 23.77 -2.71
C ALA A 309 22.99 24.92 -1.90
N ARG A 310 22.19 25.94 -1.52
CA ARG A 310 22.66 27.02 -0.64
C ARG A 310 23.19 26.48 0.69
N ARG A 311 22.56 25.45 1.27
CA ARG A 311 23.05 24.79 2.48
C ARG A 311 24.37 24.07 2.23
N ALA A 312 24.48 23.29 1.15
CA ALA A 312 25.70 22.60 0.73
C ALA A 312 26.86 23.60 0.54
N PHE A 313 26.64 24.66 -0.24
CA PHE A 313 27.61 25.74 -0.41
C PHE A 313 28.00 26.41 0.91
N LYS A 314 27.04 26.64 1.82
CA LYS A 314 27.34 27.20 3.14
C LYS A 314 28.21 26.26 3.99
N ILE A 315 27.97 24.95 3.93
CA ILE A 315 28.78 23.94 4.64
C ILE A 315 30.23 23.96 4.13
N ILE A 316 30.39 23.96 2.80
CA ILE A 316 31.68 24.01 2.10
C ILE A 316 32.45 25.29 2.50
N ILE A 317 31.78 26.45 2.48
CA ILE A 317 32.41 27.75 2.79
C ILE A 317 32.71 27.91 4.30
N SER A 318 32.02 27.21 5.19
CA SER A 318 32.27 27.28 6.64
C SER A 318 33.55 26.58 7.08
N ASN A 319 34.14 25.69 6.26
CA ASN A 319 35.40 25.00 6.56
C ASN A 319 36.36 24.95 5.35
N PRO A 320 36.74 26.11 4.77
CA PRO A 320 37.34 26.16 3.45
C PRO A 320 38.80 25.67 3.44
N ILE A 321 39.56 25.91 4.50
CA ILE A 321 40.99 25.57 4.57
C ILE A 321 41.20 24.07 4.66
N ARG A 322 40.45 23.38 5.54
CA ARG A 322 40.54 21.92 5.68
C ARG A 322 40.04 21.20 4.44
N LEU A 323 39.01 21.76 3.81
CA LEU A 323 38.44 21.25 2.57
C LEU A 323 39.42 21.36 1.40
N LEU A 324 39.94 22.57 1.16
CA LEU A 324 40.84 22.86 0.06
C LEU A 324 42.15 22.07 0.17
N VAL A 325 42.70 21.89 1.37
CA VAL A 325 43.93 21.12 1.55
C VAL A 325 43.74 19.63 1.20
N ILE A 326 42.67 18.99 1.69
CA ILE A 326 42.43 17.56 1.44
C ILE A 326 42.06 17.34 -0.04
N ASP A 327 41.17 18.17 -0.59
CA ASP A 327 40.75 18.13 -1.99
C ASP A 327 41.96 18.27 -2.94
N LYS A 328 42.83 19.26 -2.70
CA LYS A 328 44.02 19.50 -3.54
C LYS A 328 45.07 18.41 -3.42
N VAL A 329 45.22 17.78 -2.26
CA VAL A 329 46.11 16.62 -2.08
C VAL A 329 45.56 15.41 -2.83
N CYS A 330 44.25 15.15 -2.77
CA CYS A 330 43.60 14.07 -3.52
C CYS A 330 43.73 14.30 -5.03
N ASP A 331 43.47 15.52 -5.52
CA ASP A 331 43.66 15.91 -6.92
C ASP A 331 45.09 15.65 -7.39
N PHE A 332 46.08 16.02 -6.57
CA PHE A 332 47.50 15.81 -6.87
C PHE A 332 47.86 14.32 -6.97
N LEU A 333 47.39 13.49 -6.03
CA LEU A 333 47.63 12.04 -6.06
C LEU A 333 46.98 11.39 -7.29
N ILE A 334 45.76 11.80 -7.63
CA ILE A 334 45.05 11.33 -8.82
C ILE A 334 45.78 11.78 -10.10
N PHE A 335 46.31 13.01 -10.12
CA PHE A 335 47.13 13.49 -11.23
C PHE A 335 48.40 12.66 -11.40
N LEU A 336 49.12 12.36 -10.32
CA LEU A 336 50.31 11.52 -10.35
C LEU A 336 49.98 10.11 -10.85
N GLY A 337 48.84 9.53 -10.42
CA GLY A 337 48.35 8.25 -10.91
C GLY A 337 48.12 8.23 -12.43
N LYS A 338 47.45 9.26 -12.97
CA LYS A 338 47.24 9.43 -14.42
C LYS A 338 48.57 9.52 -15.17
N LEU A 339 49.52 10.28 -14.64
CA LEU A 339 50.84 10.47 -15.24
C LEU A 339 51.65 9.17 -15.25
N CYS A 340 51.67 8.42 -14.14
CA CYS A 340 52.36 7.13 -14.04
C CYS A 340 51.80 6.10 -15.02
N ILE A 341 50.47 5.98 -15.16
CA ILE A 341 49.84 5.04 -16.09
C ILE A 341 50.16 5.41 -17.54
N THR A 342 50.05 6.70 -17.88
CA THR A 342 50.32 7.20 -19.24
C THR A 342 51.80 7.02 -19.61
N ALA A 343 52.72 7.35 -18.69
CA ALA A 343 54.15 7.17 -18.90
C ALA A 343 54.55 5.69 -18.96
N GLY A 344 54.02 4.85 -18.07
CA GLY A 344 54.31 3.41 -18.05
C GLY A 344 53.88 2.71 -19.34
N ILE A 345 52.65 2.97 -19.80
CA ILE A 345 52.15 2.40 -21.06
C ILE A 345 52.90 2.99 -22.27
N GLY A 346 53.25 4.28 -22.23
CA GLY A 346 54.08 4.90 -23.28
C GLY A 346 55.47 4.27 -23.40
N ILE A 347 56.15 3.99 -22.27
CA ILE A 347 57.46 3.32 -22.24
C ILE A 347 57.34 1.89 -22.75
N LEU A 348 56.31 1.15 -22.31
CA LEU A 348 56.06 -0.22 -22.77
C LEU A 348 55.77 -0.27 -24.28
N ALA A 349 54.93 0.64 -24.79
CA ALA A 349 54.65 0.76 -26.22
C ALA A 349 55.91 1.11 -27.02
N PHE A 350 56.77 1.98 -26.50
CA PHE A 350 58.05 2.31 -27.12
C PHE A 350 58.97 1.08 -27.22
N PHE A 351 59.12 0.31 -26.14
CA PHE A 351 59.93 -0.92 -26.16
C PHE A 351 59.35 -2.01 -27.06
N PHE A 352 58.03 -2.11 -27.15
CA PHE A 352 57.34 -3.03 -28.05
C PHE A 352 57.62 -2.72 -29.52
N PHE A 353 57.43 -1.46 -29.95
CA PHE A 353 57.67 -1.09 -31.36
C PHE A 353 59.14 -0.95 -31.75
N THR A 354 60.08 -0.92 -30.79
CA THR A 354 61.52 -0.90 -31.07
C THR A 354 62.16 -2.30 -31.04
N HIS A 355 61.35 -3.37 -31.02
CA HIS A 355 61.81 -4.77 -30.97
C HIS A 355 62.76 -5.10 -29.80
N ARG A 356 62.71 -4.33 -28.71
CA ARG A 356 63.61 -4.53 -27.55
C ARG A 356 63.10 -5.60 -26.57
N ILE A 357 61.93 -6.20 -26.84
CA ILE A 357 61.31 -7.22 -26.00
C ILE A 357 61.39 -8.57 -26.73
N ALA A 358 62.31 -9.43 -26.33
CA ALA A 358 62.57 -10.74 -26.95
C ALA A 358 61.34 -11.67 -27.00
N GLN A 359 60.37 -11.51 -26.09
CA GLN A 359 59.14 -12.30 -26.04
C GLN A 359 58.07 -11.84 -27.04
N ALA A 360 58.18 -10.63 -27.57
CA ALA A 360 57.18 -10.01 -28.43
C ALA A 360 57.63 -9.91 -29.90
N GLU A 361 58.87 -10.24 -30.22
CA GLU A 361 59.49 -10.03 -31.53
C GLU A 361 58.67 -10.61 -32.70
N ASN A 362 58.07 -11.79 -32.51
CA ASN A 362 57.22 -12.46 -33.52
C ASN A 362 55.84 -11.80 -33.74
N TYR A 363 55.42 -10.88 -32.87
CA TYR A 363 54.11 -10.23 -32.91
C TYR A 363 54.19 -8.74 -33.30
N VAL A 364 55.40 -8.19 -33.45
CA VAL A 364 55.59 -6.78 -33.79
C VAL A 364 55.55 -6.61 -35.31
N PRO A 365 54.59 -5.87 -35.87
CA PRO A 365 54.53 -5.60 -37.30
C PRO A 365 55.64 -4.62 -37.72
N GLU A 366 56.19 -4.81 -38.92
CA GLU A 366 57.13 -3.86 -39.52
C GLU A 366 56.43 -2.51 -39.78
N LEU A 367 56.85 -1.47 -39.07
CA LEU A 367 56.24 -0.15 -39.10
C LEU A 367 57.20 0.88 -39.71
N ASN A 368 56.78 1.52 -40.81
CA ASN A 368 57.53 2.64 -41.41
C ASN A 368 57.62 3.86 -40.47
N TYR A 369 56.61 4.10 -39.64
CA TYR A 369 56.55 5.22 -38.69
C TYR A 369 55.97 4.78 -37.34
N TYR A 370 56.81 4.20 -36.47
CA TYR A 370 56.40 3.72 -35.15
C TYR A 370 55.91 4.83 -34.19
N LEU A 371 56.25 6.10 -34.46
CA LEU A 371 55.86 7.24 -33.62
C LEU A 371 54.36 7.52 -33.66
N ILE A 372 53.68 7.26 -34.79
CA ILE A 372 52.25 7.54 -34.94
C ILE A 372 51.41 6.61 -34.05
N PRO A 373 51.55 5.27 -34.11
CA PRO A 373 50.88 4.36 -33.17
C PRO A 373 51.22 4.64 -31.71
N LEU A 374 52.48 4.99 -31.42
CA LEU A 374 52.93 5.33 -30.06
C LEU A 374 52.18 6.55 -29.49
N LEU A 375 52.06 7.64 -30.26
CA LEU A 375 51.33 8.82 -29.82
C LEU A 375 49.83 8.54 -29.64
N LEU A 376 49.23 7.74 -30.52
CA LEU A 376 47.83 7.33 -30.40
C LEU A 376 47.58 6.52 -29.12
N ILE A 377 48.48 5.59 -28.78
CA ILE A 377 48.40 4.82 -27.54
C ILE A 377 48.53 5.73 -26.32
N ILE A 378 49.51 6.65 -26.30
CA ILE A 378 49.70 7.59 -25.19
C ILE A 378 48.45 8.46 -24.98
N ILE A 379 47.89 9.03 -26.06
CA ILE A 379 46.68 9.85 -26.00
C ILE A 379 45.47 9.02 -25.55
N GLY A 380 45.28 7.83 -26.13
CA GLY A 380 44.19 6.92 -25.79
C GLY A 380 44.23 6.48 -24.32
N THR A 381 45.41 6.10 -23.83
CA THR A 381 45.65 5.76 -22.43
C THR A 381 45.32 6.91 -21.49
N TYR A 382 45.73 8.14 -21.84
CA TYR A 382 45.42 9.31 -21.02
C TYR A 382 43.91 9.57 -20.92
N ILE A 383 43.17 9.45 -22.03
CA ILE A 383 41.70 9.61 -22.05
C ILE A 383 41.03 8.55 -21.17
N ILE A 384 41.44 7.29 -21.31
CA ILE A 384 40.88 6.19 -20.52
C ILE A 384 41.16 6.42 -19.03
N ALA A 385 42.41 6.71 -18.67
CA ALA A 385 42.78 7.02 -17.29
C ALA A 385 41.95 8.20 -16.75
N LYS A 386 41.79 9.28 -17.53
CA LYS A 386 40.97 10.44 -17.13
C LYS A 386 39.53 10.05 -16.83
N CYS A 387 38.90 9.21 -17.66
CA CYS A 387 37.52 8.75 -17.45
C CYS A 387 37.38 7.96 -16.15
N PHE A 388 38.26 6.97 -15.91
CA PHE A 388 38.21 6.15 -14.69
C PHE A 388 38.45 6.98 -13.42
N PHE A 389 39.48 7.84 -13.42
CA PHE A 389 39.77 8.68 -12.27
C PHE A 389 38.72 9.78 -12.03
N SER A 390 37.89 10.12 -13.01
CA SER A 390 36.77 11.05 -12.82
C SER A 390 35.71 10.48 -11.88
N VAL A 391 35.42 9.18 -11.99
CA VAL A 391 34.48 8.49 -11.08
C VAL A 391 35.05 8.45 -9.67
N TYR A 392 36.35 8.18 -9.54
CA TYR A 392 37.04 8.18 -8.26
C TYR A 392 37.01 9.57 -7.60
N SER A 393 37.31 10.64 -8.34
CA SER A 393 37.23 12.02 -7.85
C SER A 393 35.82 12.37 -7.36
N MET A 394 34.76 12.06 -8.11
CA MET A 394 33.39 12.31 -7.68
C MET A 394 32.99 11.53 -6.41
N ALA A 395 33.50 10.31 -6.24
CA ALA A 395 33.30 9.53 -5.03
C ALA A 395 33.99 10.17 -3.81
N VAL A 396 35.23 10.65 -3.98
CA VAL A 396 35.97 11.38 -2.93
C VAL A 396 35.21 12.63 -2.50
N ASP A 397 34.74 13.44 -3.45
CA ASP A 397 33.96 14.66 -3.17
C ASP A 397 32.69 14.35 -2.38
N THR A 398 31.99 13.28 -2.77
CA THR A 398 30.75 12.85 -2.12
C THR A 398 30.99 12.40 -0.68
N ILE A 399 32.00 11.56 -0.46
CA ILE A 399 32.38 11.09 0.89
C ILE A 399 32.77 12.28 1.76
N MET A 400 33.50 13.24 1.20
CA MET A 400 33.94 14.42 1.92
C MET A 400 32.77 15.32 2.30
N LEU A 401 31.82 15.55 1.40
CA LEU A 401 30.61 16.32 1.69
C LEU A 401 29.75 15.65 2.77
N CYS A 402 29.61 14.33 2.73
CA CYS A 402 28.92 13.56 3.77
C CYS A 402 29.61 13.69 5.13
N ALA A 403 30.94 13.61 5.17
CA ALA A 403 31.71 13.78 6.40
C ALA A 403 31.55 15.19 6.99
N LEU A 404 31.53 16.23 6.15
CA LEU A 404 31.32 17.60 6.60
C LEU A 404 29.92 17.82 7.19
N GLU A 405 28.89 17.21 6.60
CA GLU A 405 27.54 17.31 7.14
C GLU A 405 27.42 16.56 8.49
N ASP A 406 28.10 15.42 8.63
CA ASP A 406 28.17 14.66 9.88
C ASP A 406 28.87 15.47 11.01
N LEU A 407 29.98 16.18 10.69
CA LEU A 407 30.62 17.11 11.64
C LEU A 407 29.68 18.24 12.05
N ARG A 408 28.94 18.79 11.10
CA ARG A 408 27.99 19.88 11.37
C ARG A 408 26.82 19.42 12.22
N MET A 409 26.35 18.19 12.04
CA MET A 409 25.34 17.60 12.92
C MET A 409 25.88 17.46 14.36
N GLN A 410 27.14 17.03 14.51
CA GLN A 410 27.81 16.97 15.81
C GLN A 410 27.97 18.35 16.48
N GLU A 411 28.30 19.40 15.71
CA GLU A 411 28.37 20.77 16.24
C GLU A 411 27.01 21.26 16.76
N LYS A 412 25.91 20.87 16.11
CA LYS A 412 24.54 21.28 16.49
C LYS A 412 23.95 20.42 17.61
N ASN A 413 24.31 19.15 17.67
CA ASN A 413 23.80 18.20 18.64
C ASN A 413 24.98 17.41 19.23
N LYS A 414 25.37 17.73 20.47
CA LYS A 414 26.51 17.10 21.16
C LYS A 414 26.33 15.59 21.39
N ASN A 415 25.09 15.09 21.32
CA ASN A 415 24.75 13.67 21.44
C ASN A 415 24.71 12.95 20.08
N HIS A 416 24.94 13.65 18.96
CA HIS A 416 24.97 13.03 17.63
C HIS A 416 26.20 12.12 17.50
N GLN A 417 25.95 10.85 17.21
CA GLN A 417 27.00 9.87 16.99
C GLN A 417 27.60 10.06 15.59
N VAL A 418 28.89 10.37 15.55
CA VAL A 418 29.64 10.53 14.29
C VAL A 418 29.65 9.22 13.52
N MET A 419 29.05 9.24 12.34
CA MET A 419 28.89 8.08 11.45
C MET A 419 30.08 7.88 10.50
N MET A 420 30.95 8.88 10.33
CA MET A 420 32.09 8.76 9.42
C MET A 420 33.12 7.70 9.89
N SER A 421 33.84 7.14 8.91
CA SER A 421 34.79 6.05 9.14
C SER A 421 35.91 6.43 10.13
N LYS A 422 36.46 5.44 10.84
CA LYS A 422 37.52 5.65 11.85
C LYS A 422 38.76 6.36 11.28
N ASN A 423 39.13 6.04 10.04
CA ASN A 423 40.26 6.66 9.36
C ASN A 423 39.99 8.13 9.03
N LEU A 424 38.77 8.44 8.56
CA LEU A 424 38.38 9.81 8.25
C LEU A 424 38.30 10.68 9.52
N ARG A 425 37.80 10.12 10.64
CA ARG A 425 37.82 10.82 11.95
C ARG A 425 39.21 11.24 12.40
N LYS A 426 40.22 10.40 12.19
CA LYS A 426 41.62 10.73 12.52
C LYS A 426 42.13 11.89 11.69
N VAL A 427 41.82 11.91 10.39
CA VAL A 427 42.18 12.99 9.46
C VAL A 427 41.53 14.32 9.88
N PHE A 428 40.26 14.29 10.29
CA PHE A 428 39.53 15.48 10.77
C PHE A 428 39.79 15.82 12.25
N ARG A 429 40.62 15.06 12.97
CA ARG A 429 40.97 15.22 14.40
C ARG A 429 39.74 15.28 15.32
N VAL A 430 38.73 14.45 15.05
CA VAL A 430 37.51 14.35 15.87
C VAL A 430 37.74 13.34 16.99
N LYS A 431 37.60 13.77 18.26
CA LYS A 431 37.66 12.87 19.42
C LYS A 431 36.34 12.10 19.55
N LYS A 432 36.42 10.85 20.01
CA LYS A 432 35.25 10.06 20.39
C LYS A 432 34.62 10.72 21.62
N ASN A 433 33.35 11.10 21.53
CA ASN A 433 32.56 11.28 22.75
C ASN A 433 32.31 9.85 23.24
N ASP A 434 32.92 9.48 24.36
CA ASP A 434 32.69 8.21 25.02
C ASP A 434 31.28 8.14 25.62
#